data_AF-W9C254-F1
#
_entry.id   AF-W9C254-F1
#
_cell.length_a   1.000
_cell.length_b   1.000
_cell.length_c   1.000
_cell.angle_alpha   90.00
_cell.angle_beta   90.00
_cell.angle_gamma   90.00
#
_symmetry.space_group_name_H-M   'P 1'
#
loop_
_entity.id
_entity.type
_entity.pdbx_description
1 polymer ?
#
loop_
_entity_poly.entity_id
_entity_poly.type
_entity_poly.pdbx_seq_one_letter_code
_entity_poly.pdbx_strand_id
1 'polypeptide(L)' 'MATGFVCGTRRRPKCVQCGGRADLECDWKVPGRKRGTCDAPICSRCTTSPAPEKDLCPDHAAAWQRWKEARSA' A
#
# COMPACT_ATOMS: atom_id res chain seq x y z
N MET A 1 19.47 32.99 -3.34
CA MET A 1 18.09 33.00 -2.81
C MET A 1 17.55 31.59 -2.95
N ALA A 2 17.27 30.89 -1.84
CA ALA A 2 16.75 29.53 -1.89
C ALA A 2 15.21 29.58 -1.86
N THR A 3 14.57 29.21 -2.95
CA THR A 3 13.10 29.10 -3.05
C THR A 3 12.68 27.76 -2.46
N GLY A 4 12.04 27.78 -1.29
CA GLY A 4 11.40 26.59 -0.72
C GLY A 4 10.02 26.39 -1.34
N PHE A 5 9.77 25.22 -1.93
CA PHE A 5 8.43 24.84 -2.36
C PHE A 5 7.68 24.26 -1.16
N VAL A 6 6.61 24.93 -0.74
CA VAL A 6 5.69 24.37 0.25
C VAL A 6 4.88 23.28 -0.45
N CYS A 7 5.02 22.04 -0.03
CA CYS A 7 4.16 20.95 -0.47
C CYS A 7 2.72 21.31 -0.07
N GLY A 8 1.92 21.81 -1.02
CA GLY A 8 0.54 22.21 -0.78
C GLY A 8 -0.27 21.12 -0.07
N THR A 9 -1.30 21.52 0.68
CA THR A 9 -2.13 20.68 1.55
C THR A 9 -2.64 19.45 0.79
N ARG A 10 -1.89 18.34 0.83
CA ARG A 10 -2.30 17.10 0.18
C ARG A 10 -3.60 16.66 0.86
N ARG A 11 -4.67 16.58 0.08
CA ARG A 11 -5.93 15.97 0.55
C ARG A 11 -5.55 14.66 1.24
N ARG A 12 -6.02 14.45 2.47
CA ARG A 12 -5.72 13.22 3.20
C ARG A 12 -6.10 12.05 2.31
N PRO A 13 -5.17 11.10 2.08
CA PRO A 13 -5.47 9.96 1.25
C PRO A 13 -6.66 9.21 1.84
N LYS A 14 -7.53 8.71 0.96
CA LYS A 14 -8.68 7.90 1.33
C LYS A 14 -8.37 6.44 1.08
N CYS A 15 -8.83 5.57 1.97
CA CYS A 15 -8.68 4.13 1.80
C CYS A 15 -9.32 3.70 0.47
N VAL A 16 -8.56 3.00 -0.37
CA VAL A 16 -9.05 2.51 -1.67
C VAL A 16 -10.22 1.53 -1.54
N GLN A 17 -10.39 0.90 -0.38
CA GLN A 17 -11.45 -0.09 -0.15
C GLN A 17 -12.71 0.51 0.47
N CYS A 18 -12.58 1.27 1.56
CA CYS A 18 -13.73 1.76 2.33
C CYS A 18 -14.00 3.27 2.19
N GLY A 19 -13.13 4.02 1.49
CA GLY A 19 -13.27 5.47 1.34
C GLY A 19 -13.01 6.29 2.60
N GLY A 20 -12.74 5.63 3.74
CA GLY A 20 -12.38 6.26 5.01
C GLY A 20 -10.99 6.90 4.98
N ARG A 21 -10.54 7.45 6.11
CA ARG A 21 -9.19 7.99 6.24
C ARG A 21 -8.16 6.86 6.07
N ALA A 22 -7.19 7.05 5.17
CA ALA A 22 -6.03 6.18 5.08
C ALA A 22 -4.97 6.64 6.07
N ASP A 23 -4.39 5.66 6.75
CA ASP A 23 -3.32 5.79 7.74
C ASP A 23 -2.10 4.94 7.38
N LEU A 24 -2.25 4.06 6.38
CA LEU A 24 -1.24 3.11 5.90
C LEU A 24 -1.17 3.15 4.36
N GLU A 25 -0.11 2.58 3.82
CA GLU A 25 0.15 2.47 2.38
C GLU A 25 0.46 1.00 2.03
N CYS A 26 0.09 0.58 0.82
CA CYS A 26 0.32 -0.80 0.39
C CYS A 26 1.77 -1.02 -0.05
N ASP A 27 2.49 -1.87 0.69
CA ASP A 27 3.88 -2.29 0.47
C ASP A 27 4.05 -3.42 -0.57
N TRP A 28 3.00 -3.74 -1.33
CA TRP A 28 3.10 -4.78 -2.35
C TRP A 28 4.10 -4.39 -3.43
N LYS A 29 5.10 -5.25 -3.65
CA LYS A 29 6.05 -5.08 -4.74
C LYS A 29 5.41 -5.59 -6.04
N VAL A 30 4.93 -4.66 -6.87
CA VAL A 30 4.23 -4.98 -8.11
C VAL A 30 5.19 -5.68 -9.09
N PRO A 31 4.95 -6.96 -9.44
CA PRO A 31 5.75 -7.65 -10.45
C PRO A 31 5.56 -6.94 -11.80
N GLY A 32 6.65 -6.47 -12.39
CA GLY A 32 6.65 -5.69 -13.63
C GLY A 32 6.98 -4.21 -13.47
N ARG A 33 6.99 -3.66 -12.23
CA ARG A 33 7.58 -2.34 -11.98
C ARG A 33 9.08 -2.48 -11.67
N LYS A 34 9.92 -1.71 -12.36
CA LYS A 34 11.38 -1.67 -12.13
C LYS A 34 11.72 -1.19 -10.72
N ARG A 35 10.91 -0.27 -10.17
CA ARG A 35 11.01 0.29 -8.81
C ARG A 35 9.62 0.67 -8.31
N GLY A 36 9.44 0.67 -6.99
CA GLY A 36 8.23 1.12 -6.32
C GLY A 36 7.33 0.00 -5.80
N THR A 37 6.53 0.38 -4.82
CA THR A 37 5.46 -0.40 -4.21
C THR A 37 4.12 -0.02 -4.84
N CYS A 38 3.04 -0.66 -4.42
CA CYS A 38 1.71 -0.29 -4.87
C CYS A 38 1.36 1.14 -4.41
N ASP A 39 1.85 1.56 -3.23
CA ASP A 39 1.64 2.89 -2.62
C ASP A 39 0.15 3.26 -2.54
N ALA A 40 -0.73 2.25 -2.52
CA ALA A 40 -2.17 2.47 -2.46
C ALA A 40 -2.55 2.83 -1.02
N PRO A 41 -3.29 3.94 -0.83
CA PRO A 41 -3.69 4.35 0.50
C PRO A 41 -4.73 3.39 1.09
N ILE A 42 -4.44 2.87 2.28
CA ILE A 42 -5.30 1.94 3.02
C ILE A 42 -5.43 2.36 4.48
N CYS A 43 -6.45 1.84 5.15
CA CYS A 43 -6.61 2.05 6.59
C CYS A 43 -6.23 0.77 7.34
N SER A 44 -5.87 0.89 8.61
CA SER A 44 -5.55 -0.23 9.51
C SER A 44 -6.69 -1.24 9.69
N ARG A 45 -7.91 -0.93 9.23
CA ARG A 45 -9.04 -1.88 9.19
C ARG A 45 -9.12 -2.70 7.90
N CYS A 46 -8.62 -2.17 6.78
CA CYS A 46 -8.69 -2.80 5.47
C CYS A 46 -7.32 -3.32 5.00
N THR A 47 -6.25 -3.12 5.79
CA THR A 47 -4.93 -3.70 5.55
C THR A 47 -4.91 -5.18 5.87
N THR A 48 -4.07 -5.93 5.17
CA THR A 48 -3.65 -7.27 5.56
C THR A 48 -2.14 -7.23 5.78
N SER A 49 -1.69 -7.57 6.98
CA SER A 49 -0.28 -7.53 7.34
C SER A 49 0.31 -8.95 7.35
N PRO A 50 0.81 -9.47 6.22
CA PRO A 50 1.35 -10.83 6.14
C PRO A 50 2.64 -11.03 6.94
N ALA A 51 3.35 -9.95 7.25
CA ALA A 51 4.58 -9.93 8.02
C ALA A 51 4.57 -8.68 8.92
N PRO A 52 5.37 -8.66 10.00
CA PRO A 52 5.65 -7.41 10.73
C PRO A 52 6.07 -6.35 9.72
N GLU A 53 5.59 -5.12 9.89
CA GLU A 53 5.95 -3.94 9.07
C GLU A 53 5.59 -3.99 7.57
N LYS A 54 4.74 -4.93 7.13
CA LYS A 54 4.25 -4.97 5.76
C LYS A 54 2.75 -4.86 5.73
N ASP A 55 2.23 -3.85 5.04
CA ASP A 55 0.79 -3.64 4.88
C ASP A 55 0.37 -3.85 3.43
N LEU A 56 -0.63 -4.69 3.19
CA LEU A 56 -1.14 -4.98 1.85
C LEU A 56 -2.60 -4.54 1.73
N CYS A 57 -2.94 -3.98 0.57
CA CYS A 57 -4.34 -3.75 0.20
C CYS A 57 -5.02 -5.09 -0.12
N PRO A 58 -6.36 -5.18 -0.02
CA PRO A 58 -7.08 -6.46 -0.15
C PRO A 58 -6.85 -7.16 -1.50
N ASP A 59 -6.66 -6.39 -2.57
CA ASP A 59 -6.31 -6.93 -3.90
C ASP A 59 -4.94 -7.65 -3.88
N HIS A 60 -3.93 -6.99 -3.33
CA HIS A 60 -2.59 -7.55 -3.23
C HIS A 60 -2.42 -8.55 -2.09
N ALA A 61 -3.28 -8.53 -1.08
CA ALA A 61 -3.34 -9.58 -0.07
C ALA A 61 -3.74 -10.92 -0.70
N ALA A 62 -4.69 -10.92 -1.63
CA ALA A 62 -5.06 -12.10 -2.40
C ALA A 62 -3.90 -12.56 -3.32
N ALA A 63 -3.20 -11.62 -3.96
CA ALA A 63 -2.01 -11.93 -4.75
C ALA A 63 -0.86 -12.52 -3.90
N TRP A 64 -0.66 -12.00 -2.68
CA TRP A 64 0.32 -12.52 -1.73
C TRP A 64 0.02 -13.95 -1.31
N GLN A 65 -1.24 -14.26 -0.99
CA GLN A 65 -1.65 -15.61 -0.63
C GLN A 65 -1.35 -16.59 -1.76
N ARG A 66 -1.74 -16.26 -3.00
CA ARG A 66 -1.43 -17.08 -4.18
C ARG A 66 0.08 -17.28 -4.38
N TRP A 67 0.86 -16.22 -4.21
CA TRP A 67 2.32 -16.28 -4.30
C TRP A 67 2.92 -17.17 -3.21
N LYS A 68 2.39 -17.09 -1.98
CA LYS A 68 2.83 -17.90 -0.84
C LYS A 68 2.52 -19.38 -1.07
N GLU A 69 1.32 -19.68 -1.53
CA GLU A 69 0.90 -21.05 -1.87
C GLU A 69 1.79 -21.65 -2.97
N ALA A 70 2.04 -20.90 -4.03
CA ALA A 70 2.91 -21.35 -5.14
C ALA A 70 4.38 -21.58 -4.74
N ARG A 71 4.86 -20.93 -3.67
CA ARG A 71 6.23 -21.07 -3.16
C ARG A 71 6.38 -22.09 -2.03
N SER A 72 5.26 -22.52 -1.45
CA SER A 72 5.22 -23.54 -0.40
C SER A 72 5.00 -24.95 -0.97
N ALA A 73 4.85 -25.08 -2.29
CA ALA A 73 4.83 -26.32 -3.05
C ALA A 73 6.21 -26.58 -3.67
#